data_AF-A0A450T032-F1
#
_entry.id   AF-A0A450T032-F1
#
_cell.length_a   1.000
_cell.length_b   1.000
_cell.length_c   1.000
_cell.angle_alpha   90.00
_cell.angle_beta   90.00
_cell.angle_gamma   90.00
#
_symmetry.space_group_name_H-M   'P 1'
#
loop_
_entity.id
_entity.type
_entity.pdbx_description
1 polymer ?
#
loop_
_entity_poly.entity_id
_entity_poly.type
_entity_poly.pdbx_seq_one_letter_code
_entity_poly.pdbx_strand_id
1 'polypeptide(L)'
;MPEKSLIYVPDMAVLSQRNAEEIQRDHHKRWGVATEGVVLPICTATGVPFKNDFTAEKTIRYKGRAEEFLLGNVVAEFAKLGLDIYLTLDPTLHFIKSDSLHIVDISGDSSAQACFSKKRTKKLLTHLAKKAVEIATEECARARGTHGADAKTAGVAIDLTDILPMGATNERIELTCFCNECRQQLAGYAPRGRRLFGYFETFPNPWNMTLKDAGSGIGQINELDWNISPERIIGLSKMKGFESFEDREQDPHEQATALIEYLHARHTQVTETVKDIFAGMELNGEKRILITEGSHYDWTSGTFLEKLDDKGVCDELWFDPTANEFDIRKVQYRSFLWKRSTYFLNAFFQFLNQSQDHYARTYTGLARHTVGEVEQLLKLRMRQVLSAAVTEKLDLFLLPDLDEEGEAGRIGFISPCIDESICLSLVEKAKVPEGTNEDKGNDDPKDMLDKLVGLMGLHPGTNY
;
A
#
# COMPACT_ATOMS: atom_id res chain seq x y z
N MET A 1 3.47 13.26 27.19
CA MET A 1 4.41 12.11 27.08
C MET A 1 5.50 12.42 26.04
N PRO A 2 6.71 11.83 26.07
CA PRO A 2 7.68 12.01 24.99
C PRO A 2 7.11 11.42 23.68
N GLU A 3 7.30 12.13 22.57
CA GLU A 3 6.84 11.70 21.24
C GLU A 3 7.48 10.36 20.87
N LYS A 4 6.65 9.38 20.49
CA LYS A 4 7.11 8.05 20.09
C LYS A 4 7.31 8.00 18.58
N SER A 5 8.45 7.48 18.14
CA SER A 5 8.74 7.36 16.71
C SER A 5 9.12 5.94 16.34
N LEU A 6 8.68 5.51 15.15
CA LEU A 6 9.09 4.25 14.54
C LEU A 6 9.83 4.52 13.23
N ILE A 7 10.84 3.70 12.97
CA ILE A 7 11.54 3.70 11.68
C ILE A 7 10.89 2.68 10.77
N TYR A 8 10.41 3.09 9.59
CA TYR A 8 9.82 2.19 8.60
C TYR A 8 10.84 1.79 7.54
N VAL A 9 11.15 0.51 7.41
CA VAL A 9 11.97 -0.02 6.32
C VAL A 9 11.04 -0.41 5.16
N PRO A 10 10.98 0.36 4.07
CA PRO A 10 10.00 0.11 3.00
C PRO A 10 10.27 -1.18 2.21
N ASP A 11 11.55 -1.53 2.03
CA ASP A 11 11.97 -2.80 1.44
C ASP A 11 13.36 -3.17 1.98
N MET A 12 13.64 -4.47 2.10
CA MET A 12 14.92 -4.96 2.61
C MET A 12 16.12 -4.54 1.74
N ALA A 13 15.91 -4.15 0.49
CA ALA A 13 16.95 -3.59 -0.39
C ALA A 13 17.61 -2.33 0.22
N VAL A 14 16.91 -1.57 1.06
CA VAL A 14 17.48 -0.43 1.80
C VAL A 14 18.70 -0.86 2.64
N LEU A 15 18.67 -2.06 3.20
CA LEU A 15 19.73 -2.59 4.06
C LEU A 15 21.05 -2.87 3.32
N SER A 16 21.02 -2.88 1.99
CA SER A 16 22.23 -2.92 1.16
C SER A 16 22.99 -1.59 1.13
N GLN A 17 22.34 -0.48 1.51
CA GLN A 17 22.90 0.88 1.51
C GLN A 17 23.13 1.45 2.91
N ARG A 18 22.39 0.97 3.91
CA ARG A 18 22.50 1.38 5.32
C ARG A 18 22.29 0.20 6.26
N ASN A 19 23.12 0.08 7.28
CA ASN A 19 22.91 -0.92 8.34
C ASN A 19 22.00 -0.37 9.47
N ALA A 20 21.62 -1.21 10.43
CA ALA A 20 20.73 -0.85 11.53
C ALA A 20 21.22 0.34 12.37
N GLU A 21 22.51 0.40 12.72
CA GLU A 21 23.10 1.50 13.51
C GLU A 21 23.06 2.82 12.74
N GLU A 22 23.39 2.79 11.45
CA GLU A 22 23.32 3.96 10.57
C GLU A 22 21.87 4.46 10.46
N ILE A 23 20.91 3.56 10.27
CA ILE A 23 19.49 3.89 10.17
C ILE A 23 18.98 4.54 11.47
N GLN A 24 19.28 3.97 12.64
CA GLN A 24 18.89 4.53 13.94
C GLN A 24 19.48 5.93 14.16
N ARG A 25 20.78 6.10 13.85
CA ARG A 25 21.48 7.37 14.00
C ARG A 25 20.94 8.44 13.04
N ASP A 26 20.70 8.07 11.78
CA ASP A 26 20.20 8.98 10.75
C ASP A 26 18.77 9.44 11.11
N HIS A 27 17.92 8.55 11.65
CA HIS A 27 16.60 8.91 12.19
C HIS A 27 16.69 9.93 13.32
N HIS A 28 17.53 9.66 14.33
CA HIS A 28 17.70 10.58 15.45
C HIS A 28 18.26 11.94 15.00
N LYS A 29 19.22 11.94 14.06
CA LYS A 29 19.77 13.17 13.48
C LYS A 29 18.69 13.99 12.76
N ARG A 30 17.84 13.33 11.96
CA ARG A 30 16.79 13.97 11.17
C ARG A 30 15.68 14.54 12.05
N TRP A 31 15.18 13.77 13.01
CA TRP A 31 13.98 14.15 13.77
C TRP A 31 14.29 14.75 15.14
N GLY A 32 15.46 14.47 15.71
CA GLY A 32 15.78 14.84 17.10
C GLY A 32 15.03 13.99 18.14
N VAL A 33 14.34 12.94 17.70
CA VAL A 33 13.53 12.04 18.54
C VAL A 33 14.22 10.68 18.57
N ALA A 34 14.24 10.02 19.73
CA ALA A 34 14.70 8.64 19.82
C ALA A 34 13.61 7.70 19.26
N THR A 35 14.02 6.72 18.46
CA THR A 35 13.08 5.71 17.97
C THR A 35 12.85 4.63 19.03
N GLU A 36 11.61 4.18 19.19
CA GLU A 36 11.28 3.05 20.07
C GLU A 36 11.36 1.70 19.33
N GLY A 37 11.27 1.73 18.00
CA GLY A 37 11.20 0.51 17.22
C GLY A 37 11.48 0.68 15.73
N VAL A 38 11.53 -0.45 15.05
CA VAL A 38 11.66 -0.54 13.60
C VAL A 38 10.51 -1.38 13.04
N VAL A 39 10.00 -0.98 11.89
CA VAL A 39 9.02 -1.72 11.11
C VAL A 39 9.73 -2.40 9.96
N LEU A 40 9.66 -3.73 9.91
CA LEU A 40 10.34 -4.57 8.93
C LEU A 40 9.34 -5.30 8.03
N PRO A 41 9.53 -5.31 6.71
CA PRO A 41 8.59 -5.96 5.80
C PRO A 41 8.73 -7.49 5.89
N ILE A 42 7.60 -8.18 6.08
CA ILE A 42 7.50 -9.65 6.07
C ILE A 42 7.79 -10.18 4.67
N CYS A 43 7.30 -9.47 3.65
CA CYS A 43 7.50 -9.77 2.25
C CYS A 43 8.24 -8.60 1.61
N THR A 44 9.25 -8.88 0.79
CA THR A 44 9.84 -7.89 -0.11
C THR A 44 9.11 -7.91 -1.44
N ALA A 45 9.32 -6.89 -2.27
CA ALA A 45 8.75 -6.89 -3.62
C ALA A 45 9.32 -8.03 -4.52
N THR A 46 10.34 -8.77 -4.07
CA THR A 46 10.91 -9.93 -4.80
C THR A 46 10.62 -11.29 -4.16
N GLY A 47 10.05 -11.34 -2.95
CA GLY A 47 9.69 -12.59 -2.29
C GLY A 47 9.78 -12.52 -0.77
N VAL A 48 9.96 -13.69 -0.15
CA VAL A 48 9.90 -13.85 1.31
C VAL A 48 11.32 -14.07 1.86
N PRO A 49 11.82 -13.24 2.80
CA PRO A 49 13.18 -13.33 3.29
C PRO A 49 13.38 -14.37 4.41
N PHE A 50 12.69 -15.50 4.33
CA PHE A 50 12.83 -16.61 5.28
C PHE A 50 12.26 -17.90 4.69
N LYS A 51 12.71 -19.02 5.24
CA LYS A 51 12.24 -20.36 4.87
C LYS A 51 10.75 -20.51 5.13
N ASN A 52 10.01 -20.95 4.11
CA ASN A 52 8.57 -21.20 4.18
C ASN A 52 8.16 -22.33 3.23
N ASP A 53 6.89 -22.73 3.28
CA ASP A 53 6.37 -23.88 2.52
C ASP A 53 5.95 -23.56 1.07
N PHE A 54 5.95 -22.28 0.67
CA PHE A 54 5.32 -21.81 -0.57
C PHE A 54 6.30 -21.27 -1.61
N THR A 55 7.35 -20.59 -1.17
CA THR A 55 8.35 -19.99 -2.06
C THR A 55 9.77 -20.28 -1.58
N ALA A 56 10.73 -20.23 -2.50
CA ALA A 56 12.12 -20.13 -2.11
C ALA A 56 12.34 -18.84 -1.29
N GLU A 57 13.20 -18.93 -0.29
CA GLU A 57 13.61 -17.78 0.50
C GLU A 57 14.44 -16.79 -0.36
N LYS A 58 14.29 -15.51 -0.06
CA LYS A 58 15.03 -14.43 -0.71
C LYS A 58 16.03 -13.84 0.26
N THR A 59 17.30 -13.96 -0.08
CA THR A 59 18.36 -13.42 0.73
C THR A 59 18.46 -11.90 0.60
N ILE A 60 18.94 -11.28 1.67
CA ILE A 60 19.09 -9.84 1.82
C ILE A 60 20.58 -9.52 1.81
N ARG A 61 20.98 -8.64 0.90
CA ARG A 61 22.33 -8.07 0.94
C ARG A 61 22.40 -7.01 2.04
N TYR A 62 23.21 -7.24 3.06
CA TYR A 62 23.35 -6.33 4.20
C TYR A 62 24.68 -5.55 4.14
N LYS A 63 24.63 -4.23 4.33
CA LYS A 63 25.82 -3.38 4.24
C LYS A 63 26.87 -3.74 5.29
N GLY A 64 28.11 -3.87 4.85
CA GLY A 64 29.25 -4.19 5.70
C GLY A 64 29.37 -5.68 6.07
N ARG A 65 28.51 -6.54 5.50
CA ARG A 65 28.55 -7.99 5.69
C ARG A 65 28.78 -8.67 4.33
N ALA A 66 29.63 -9.69 4.33
CA ALA A 66 29.86 -10.51 3.15
C ALA A 66 28.78 -11.60 3.00
N GLU A 67 28.23 -12.05 4.13
CA GLU A 67 27.18 -13.06 4.18
C GLU A 67 25.81 -12.45 3.86
N GLU A 68 24.98 -13.27 3.22
CA GLU A 68 23.60 -12.96 2.91
C GLU A 68 22.70 -13.18 4.13
N PHE A 69 21.77 -12.26 4.35
CA PHE A 69 20.92 -12.23 5.54
C PHE A 69 19.52 -12.77 5.21
N LEU A 70 18.89 -13.40 6.19
CA LEU A 70 17.45 -13.64 6.22
C LEU A 70 16.79 -12.70 7.25
N LEU A 71 15.45 -12.72 7.32
CA LEU A 71 14.67 -11.89 8.24
C LEU A 71 15.16 -11.99 9.68
N GLY A 72 15.45 -13.20 10.18
CA GLY A 72 15.94 -13.39 11.54
C GLY A 72 17.27 -12.68 11.81
N ASN A 73 18.18 -12.67 10.83
CA ASN A 73 19.44 -11.95 10.97
C ASN A 73 19.21 -10.43 11.04
N VAL A 74 18.30 -9.90 10.24
CA VAL A 74 17.93 -8.48 10.26
C VAL A 74 17.28 -8.11 11.59
N VAL A 75 16.31 -8.90 12.06
CA VAL A 75 15.66 -8.70 13.37
C VAL A 75 16.72 -8.67 14.48
N ALA A 76 17.67 -9.60 14.47
CA ALA A 76 18.72 -9.65 15.48
C ALA A 76 19.59 -8.37 15.50
N GLU A 77 19.92 -7.77 14.35
CA GLU A 77 20.70 -6.53 14.32
C GLU A 77 19.94 -5.35 14.93
N PHE A 78 18.63 -5.20 14.68
CA PHE A 78 17.83 -4.13 15.28
C PHE A 78 17.49 -4.40 16.76
N ALA A 79 17.18 -5.64 17.12
CA ALA A 79 16.88 -6.02 18.51
C ALA A 79 18.09 -5.81 19.43
N LYS A 80 19.33 -6.01 18.94
CA LYS A 80 20.57 -5.68 19.68
C LYS A 80 20.67 -4.20 20.04
N LEU A 81 20.06 -3.31 19.26
CA LEU A 81 20.00 -1.87 19.53
C LEU A 81 18.88 -1.50 20.51
N GLY A 82 18.15 -2.49 21.05
CA GLY A 82 17.02 -2.29 21.96
C GLY A 82 15.76 -1.77 21.27
N LEU A 83 15.65 -1.93 19.95
CA LEU A 83 14.49 -1.47 19.19
C LEU A 83 13.42 -2.55 19.13
N ASP A 84 12.19 -2.19 19.47
CA ASP A 84 11.02 -3.05 19.29
C ASP A 84 10.78 -3.34 17.81
N ILE A 85 10.31 -4.55 17.52
CA ILE A 85 10.13 -5.05 16.17
C ILE A 85 8.66 -5.04 15.82
N TYR A 86 8.32 -4.24 14.83
CA TYR A 86 7.04 -4.28 14.15
C TYR A 86 7.22 -4.93 12.78
N LEU A 87 6.23 -5.67 12.32
CA LEU A 87 6.27 -6.36 11.04
C LEU A 87 5.21 -5.81 10.09
N THR A 88 5.56 -5.53 8.84
CA THR A 88 4.59 -5.10 7.81
C THR A 88 4.26 -6.24 6.85
N LEU A 89 2.98 -6.50 6.63
CA LEU A 89 2.49 -7.44 5.64
C LEU A 89 1.89 -6.69 4.47
N ASP A 90 2.58 -6.70 3.33
CA ASP A 90 2.02 -6.29 2.04
C ASP A 90 1.21 -7.45 1.44
N PRO A 91 -0.12 -7.30 1.31
CA PRO A 91 -0.99 -8.35 0.82
C PRO A 91 -1.05 -8.46 -0.71
N THR A 92 -0.44 -7.54 -1.45
CA THR A 92 -0.46 -7.54 -2.93
C THR A 92 0.29 -8.74 -3.51
N LEU A 93 1.30 -9.26 -2.78
CA LEU A 93 2.12 -10.42 -3.12
C LEU A 93 2.62 -10.40 -4.58
N HIS A 94 3.07 -9.24 -5.08
CA HIS A 94 3.45 -9.02 -6.48
C HIS A 94 4.51 -10.01 -7.04
N PHE A 95 5.27 -10.68 -6.17
CA PHE A 95 6.25 -11.70 -6.56
C PHE A 95 5.62 -13.06 -6.90
N ILE A 96 4.34 -13.29 -6.60
CA ILE A 96 3.64 -14.54 -6.89
C ILE A 96 3.07 -14.50 -8.31
N LYS A 97 3.46 -15.47 -9.12
CA LYS A 97 3.10 -15.55 -10.55
C LYS A 97 1.85 -16.40 -10.83
N SER A 98 1.00 -16.63 -9.84
CA SER A 98 -0.13 -17.55 -9.97
C SER A 98 -1.43 -16.81 -10.27
N ASP A 99 -1.91 -16.94 -11.52
CA ASP A 99 -3.21 -16.41 -11.97
C ASP A 99 -4.39 -16.84 -11.11
N SER A 100 -4.26 -17.96 -10.38
CA SER A 100 -5.28 -18.42 -9.45
C SER A 100 -5.53 -17.44 -8.29
N LEU A 101 -4.52 -16.65 -7.90
CA LEU A 101 -4.61 -15.66 -6.83
C LEU A 101 -4.90 -14.26 -7.37
N HIS A 102 -4.61 -14.00 -8.64
CA HIS A 102 -4.70 -12.69 -9.27
C HIS A 102 -6.09 -12.04 -9.17
N ILE A 103 -6.10 -10.70 -9.15
CA ILE A 103 -7.33 -9.91 -9.26
C ILE A 103 -7.90 -10.14 -10.65
N VAL A 104 -9.19 -10.43 -10.71
CA VAL A 104 -9.98 -10.46 -11.94
C VAL A 104 -11.06 -9.40 -11.81
N ASP A 105 -11.18 -8.53 -12.80
CA ASP A 105 -12.17 -7.47 -12.80
C ASP A 105 -13.54 -7.93 -13.30
N ILE A 106 -14.42 -6.98 -13.62
CA ILE A 106 -15.80 -7.27 -14.01
C ILE A 106 -15.93 -7.72 -15.48
N SER A 107 -15.02 -7.30 -16.37
CA SER A 107 -14.93 -7.77 -17.76
C SER A 107 -14.22 -9.12 -17.88
N GLY A 108 -13.47 -9.51 -16.84
CA GLY A 108 -12.70 -10.76 -16.81
C GLY A 108 -11.21 -10.55 -17.05
N ASP A 109 -10.74 -9.31 -17.11
CA ASP A 109 -9.33 -8.98 -17.24
C ASP A 109 -8.61 -9.19 -15.91
N SER A 110 -7.33 -9.57 -15.99
CA SER A 110 -6.54 -10.02 -14.85
C SER A 110 -5.40 -9.05 -14.55
N SER A 111 -5.16 -8.79 -13.26
CA SER A 111 -3.98 -8.08 -12.77
C SER A 111 -3.07 -9.05 -12.01
N ALA A 112 -1.75 -8.92 -12.21
CA ALA A 112 -0.73 -9.75 -11.54
C ALA A 112 -0.70 -9.58 -10.01
N GLN A 113 -1.48 -8.67 -9.45
CA GLN A 113 -1.65 -8.52 -8.02
C GLN A 113 -2.58 -9.59 -7.44
N ALA A 114 -2.22 -10.14 -6.28
CA ALA A 114 -3.08 -11.09 -5.58
C ALA A 114 -4.34 -10.40 -5.03
N CYS A 115 -5.49 -11.03 -5.22
CA CYS A 115 -6.73 -10.61 -4.59
C CYS A 115 -6.68 -10.89 -3.09
N PHE A 116 -6.69 -9.82 -2.29
CA PHE A 116 -6.62 -9.86 -0.83
C PHE A 116 -7.69 -10.75 -0.18
N SER A 117 -8.92 -10.70 -0.69
CA SER A 117 -10.08 -11.38 -0.08
C SER A 117 -10.26 -12.85 -0.48
N LYS A 118 -9.46 -13.37 -1.42
CA LYS A 118 -9.53 -14.79 -1.81
C LYS A 118 -9.10 -15.68 -0.65
N LYS A 119 -9.79 -16.82 -0.47
CA LYS A 119 -9.51 -17.78 0.62
C LYS A 119 -8.07 -18.27 0.62
N ARG A 120 -7.51 -18.53 -0.56
CA ARG A 120 -6.11 -18.99 -0.71
C ARG A 120 -5.10 -17.90 -0.39
N THR A 121 -5.36 -16.66 -0.82
CA THR A 121 -4.53 -15.50 -0.48
C THR A 121 -4.50 -15.28 1.03
N LYS A 122 -5.67 -15.26 1.69
CA LYS A 122 -5.76 -15.17 3.16
C LYS A 122 -4.92 -16.25 3.86
N LYS A 123 -5.07 -17.51 3.46
CA LYS A 123 -4.30 -18.63 4.05
C LYS A 123 -2.79 -18.43 3.91
N LEU A 124 -2.34 -17.96 2.74
CA LEU A 124 -0.93 -17.69 2.49
C LEU A 124 -0.41 -16.53 3.35
N LEU A 125 -1.13 -15.40 3.34
CA LEU A 125 -0.81 -14.22 4.14
C LEU A 125 -0.71 -14.54 5.63
N THR A 126 -1.70 -15.25 6.17
CA THR A 126 -1.71 -15.71 7.55
C THR A 126 -0.50 -16.59 7.87
N HIS A 127 -0.16 -17.56 7.01
CA HIS A 127 0.99 -18.43 7.25
C HIS A 127 2.31 -17.65 7.24
N LEU A 128 2.53 -16.78 6.25
CA LEU A 128 3.75 -15.98 6.15
C LEU A 128 3.89 -15.04 7.35
N ALA A 129 2.80 -14.37 7.74
CA ALA A 129 2.81 -13.48 8.89
C ALA A 129 3.05 -14.21 10.21
N LYS A 130 2.34 -15.33 10.45
CA LYS A 130 2.57 -16.17 11.64
C LYS A 130 4.03 -16.60 11.73
N LYS A 131 4.61 -17.06 10.62
CA LYS A 131 6.00 -17.50 10.60
C LYS A 131 7.00 -16.36 10.87
N ALA A 132 6.74 -15.18 10.33
CA ALA A 132 7.57 -14.00 10.58
C ALA A 132 7.49 -13.54 12.04
N VAL A 133 6.31 -13.59 12.67
CA VAL A 133 6.13 -13.30 14.11
C VAL A 133 6.93 -14.28 14.97
N GLU A 134 6.87 -15.59 14.67
CA GLU A 134 7.68 -16.61 15.36
C GLU A 134 9.17 -16.27 15.29
N ILE A 135 9.68 -16.02 14.07
CA ILE A 135 11.10 -15.66 13.85
C ILE A 135 11.46 -14.40 14.64
N ALA A 136 10.65 -13.35 14.54
CA ALA A 136 10.94 -12.09 15.21
C ALA A 136 10.97 -12.25 16.74
N THR A 137 10.02 -13.03 17.29
CA THR A 137 9.91 -13.27 18.73
C THR A 137 11.10 -14.06 19.25
N GLU A 138 11.51 -15.11 18.54
CA GLU A 138 12.69 -15.93 18.90
C GLU A 138 13.97 -15.09 18.91
N GLU A 139 14.17 -14.25 17.90
CA GLU A 139 15.37 -13.40 17.80
C GLU A 139 15.38 -12.29 18.85
N CYS A 140 14.23 -11.68 19.17
CA CYS A 140 14.11 -10.73 20.27
C CYS A 140 14.46 -11.39 21.62
N ALA A 141 13.93 -12.58 21.88
CA ALA A 141 14.25 -13.34 23.10
C ALA A 141 15.74 -13.68 23.19
N ARG A 142 16.37 -14.07 22.07
CA ARG A 142 17.82 -14.34 22.01
C ARG A 142 18.66 -13.08 22.26
N ALA A 143 18.25 -11.94 21.69
CA ALA A 143 18.90 -10.66 21.91
C ALA A 143 18.84 -10.24 23.39
N ARG A 144 17.68 -10.44 24.06
CA ARG A 144 17.56 -10.22 25.50
C ARG A 144 18.51 -11.10 26.31
N GLY A 145 18.57 -12.39 26.01
CA GLY A 145 19.45 -13.34 26.74
C GLY A 145 20.94 -13.08 26.55
N THR A 146 21.35 -12.63 25.35
CA THR A 146 22.78 -12.52 24.97
C THR A 146 23.34 -11.10 25.15
N HIS A 147 22.51 -10.08 24.93
CA HIS A 147 22.92 -8.68 24.89
C HIS A 147 22.24 -7.83 25.96
N GLY A 148 21.32 -8.39 26.75
CA GLY A 148 20.56 -7.65 27.75
C GLY A 148 19.59 -6.61 27.16
N ALA A 149 19.33 -6.66 25.85
CA ALA A 149 18.43 -5.73 25.17
C ALA A 149 16.97 -6.11 25.44
N ASP A 150 16.12 -5.15 25.80
CA ASP A 150 14.71 -5.40 26.10
C ASP A 150 13.78 -5.21 24.89
N ALA A 151 14.26 -5.52 23.69
CA ALA A 151 13.45 -5.51 22.49
C ALA A 151 12.40 -6.63 22.53
N LYS A 152 11.20 -6.35 22.00
CA LYS A 152 10.14 -7.35 21.77
C LYS A 152 9.57 -7.25 20.36
N THR A 153 8.88 -8.30 19.94
CA THR A 153 7.93 -8.19 18.83
C THR A 153 6.70 -7.44 19.33
N ALA A 154 6.40 -6.28 18.75
CA ALA A 154 5.44 -5.33 19.28
C ALA A 154 4.11 -5.28 18.51
N GLY A 155 4.12 -5.63 17.22
CA GLY A 155 2.91 -5.57 16.39
C GLY A 155 3.10 -6.05 14.96
N VAL A 156 1.97 -6.32 14.31
CA VAL A 156 1.90 -6.64 12.88
C VAL A 156 0.97 -5.65 12.20
N ALA A 157 1.49 -4.96 11.19
CA ALA A 157 0.78 -4.02 10.34
C ALA A 157 0.39 -4.67 9.02
N ILE A 158 -0.90 -4.65 8.67
CA ILE A 158 -1.36 -5.03 7.32
C ILE A 158 -1.44 -3.75 6.48
N ASP A 159 -0.76 -3.74 5.35
CA ASP A 159 -0.77 -2.62 4.42
C ASP A 159 -1.99 -2.67 3.51
N LEU A 160 -2.89 -1.69 3.63
CA LEU A 160 -4.11 -1.61 2.83
C LEU A 160 -4.03 -0.61 1.66
N THR A 161 -2.95 0.16 1.51
CA THR A 161 -2.97 1.36 0.64
C THR A 161 -3.18 1.07 -0.85
N ASP A 162 -2.89 -0.14 -1.32
CA ASP A 162 -3.02 -0.48 -2.75
C ASP A 162 -3.54 -1.90 -2.99
N ILE A 163 -4.45 -2.39 -2.15
CA ILE A 163 -4.95 -3.78 -2.24
C ILE A 163 -5.96 -4.01 -3.37
N LEU A 164 -6.52 -2.92 -3.91
CA LEU A 164 -7.43 -2.84 -5.03
C LEU A 164 -6.87 -1.79 -6.01
N PRO A 165 -5.83 -2.13 -6.80
CA PRO A 165 -5.26 -1.21 -7.76
C PRO A 165 -6.36 -0.83 -8.74
N MET A 166 -6.36 0.40 -9.21
CA MET A 166 -7.35 0.87 -10.17
C MET A 166 -6.68 1.31 -11.48
N GLY A 167 -7.34 1.05 -12.60
CA GLY A 167 -6.98 1.53 -13.92
C GLY A 167 -8.17 2.17 -14.63
N ALA A 168 -7.94 2.82 -15.76
CA ALA A 168 -9.02 3.18 -16.65
C ALA A 168 -8.54 3.17 -18.10
N THR A 169 -9.43 2.74 -18.98
CA THR A 169 -9.20 2.78 -20.43
C THR A 169 -10.48 3.20 -21.13
N ASN A 170 -10.44 4.28 -21.91
CA ASN A 170 -11.60 4.79 -22.67
C ASN A 170 -12.83 5.02 -21.77
N GLU A 171 -12.65 5.72 -20.64
CA GLU A 171 -13.68 5.99 -19.62
C GLU A 171 -14.18 4.77 -18.82
N ARG A 172 -13.73 3.56 -19.16
CA ARG A 172 -14.05 2.36 -18.40
C ARG A 172 -13.12 2.28 -17.21
N ILE A 173 -13.71 2.24 -16.02
CA ILE A 173 -12.96 1.99 -14.79
C ILE A 173 -12.59 0.52 -14.78
N GLU A 174 -11.29 0.27 -14.82
CA GLU A 174 -10.67 -1.04 -14.79
C GLU A 174 -10.10 -1.29 -13.39
N LEU A 175 -9.95 -2.57 -13.05
CA LEU A 175 -9.34 -3.01 -11.80
C LEU A 175 -10.14 -2.65 -10.53
N THR A 176 -11.09 -3.51 -10.23
CA THR A 176 -11.50 -3.82 -8.87
C THR A 176 -11.87 -5.30 -8.84
N CYS A 177 -11.60 -6.05 -7.77
CA CYS A 177 -11.75 -7.50 -7.85
C CYS A 177 -13.23 -7.97 -7.83
N PHE A 178 -13.63 -8.62 -8.93
CA PHE A 178 -14.93 -9.23 -9.23
C PHE A 178 -14.82 -10.72 -9.57
N CYS A 179 -13.77 -11.40 -9.13
CA CYS A 179 -13.71 -12.86 -9.18
C CYS A 179 -14.92 -13.49 -8.45
N ASN A 180 -15.24 -14.74 -8.76
CA ASN A 180 -16.39 -15.44 -8.18
C ASN A 180 -16.44 -15.41 -6.65
N GLU A 181 -15.30 -15.54 -5.97
CA GLU A 181 -15.23 -15.44 -4.51
C GLU A 181 -15.60 -14.02 -4.02
N CYS A 182 -15.07 -12.97 -4.66
CA CYS A 182 -15.42 -11.59 -4.32
C CYS A 182 -16.89 -11.30 -4.56
N ARG A 183 -17.45 -11.71 -5.70
CA ARG A 183 -18.89 -11.53 -5.99
C ARG A 183 -19.75 -12.21 -4.93
N GLN A 184 -19.38 -13.42 -4.49
CA GLN A 184 -20.12 -14.13 -3.44
C GLN A 184 -20.05 -13.41 -2.08
N GLN A 185 -18.86 -12.96 -1.68
CA GLN A 185 -18.67 -12.24 -0.42
C GLN A 185 -19.43 -10.91 -0.42
N LEU A 186 -19.24 -10.08 -1.46
CA LEU A 186 -19.92 -8.80 -1.60
C LEU A 186 -21.45 -8.96 -1.64
N ALA A 187 -21.98 -9.98 -2.32
CA ALA A 187 -23.42 -10.27 -2.28
C ALA A 187 -23.91 -10.73 -0.90
N GLY A 188 -23.03 -11.25 -0.05
CA GLY A 188 -23.36 -11.57 1.35
C GLY A 188 -23.48 -10.33 2.23
N TYR A 189 -22.83 -9.23 1.85
CA TYR A 189 -22.80 -7.97 2.62
C TYR A 189 -23.76 -6.90 2.08
N ALA A 190 -24.08 -6.95 0.78
CA ALA A 190 -24.96 -5.97 0.14
C ALA A 190 -26.45 -6.28 0.37
N PRO A 191 -27.31 -5.28 0.66
CA PRO A 191 -28.76 -5.46 0.79
C PRO A 191 -29.42 -6.09 -0.44
N ARG A 192 -29.02 -5.66 -1.66
CA ARG A 192 -29.52 -6.23 -2.93
C ARG A 192 -28.92 -7.60 -3.27
N GLY A 193 -27.97 -8.08 -2.48
CA GLY A 193 -27.22 -9.31 -2.72
C GLY A 193 -26.65 -9.38 -4.13
N ARG A 194 -26.86 -10.50 -4.82
CA ARG A 194 -26.34 -10.69 -6.19
C ARG A 194 -26.90 -9.71 -7.23
N ARG A 195 -28.06 -9.10 -6.97
CA ARG A 195 -28.68 -8.14 -7.92
C ARG A 195 -27.87 -6.85 -8.03
N LEU A 196 -27.07 -6.52 -6.99
CA LEU A 196 -26.22 -5.35 -6.99
C LEU A 196 -25.28 -5.32 -8.21
N PHE A 197 -24.72 -6.47 -8.60
CA PHE A 197 -23.72 -6.51 -9.66
C PHE A 197 -24.29 -6.27 -11.06
N GLY A 198 -25.60 -6.49 -11.26
CA GLY A 198 -26.25 -6.18 -12.53
C GLY A 198 -26.11 -4.70 -12.92
N TYR A 199 -25.97 -3.79 -11.94
CA TYR A 199 -25.74 -2.37 -12.18
C TYR A 199 -24.32 -2.08 -12.68
N PHE A 200 -23.35 -2.93 -12.33
CA PHE A 200 -21.94 -2.71 -12.66
C PHE A 200 -21.50 -3.40 -13.96
N GLU A 201 -22.29 -4.35 -14.46
CA GLU A 201 -22.01 -5.09 -15.70
C GLU A 201 -22.34 -4.31 -16.98
N THR A 202 -22.91 -3.10 -16.87
CA THR A 202 -23.19 -2.20 -18.00
C THR A 202 -22.22 -1.03 -18.06
N PHE A 203 -22.15 -0.34 -19.20
CA PHE A 203 -21.39 0.92 -19.33
C PHE A 203 -22.30 2.06 -19.78
N PRO A 204 -22.25 3.23 -19.13
CA PRO A 204 -21.56 3.50 -17.87
C PRO A 204 -22.19 2.71 -16.69
N ASN A 205 -21.45 2.60 -15.59
CA ASN A 205 -21.88 1.96 -14.36
C ASN A 205 -21.82 2.94 -13.17
N PRO A 206 -22.36 2.57 -11.99
CA PRO A 206 -22.35 3.48 -10.84
C PRO A 206 -20.98 4.03 -10.46
N TRP A 207 -19.85 3.33 -10.72
CA TRP A 207 -18.53 3.91 -10.42
C TRP A 207 -18.25 5.17 -11.21
N ASN A 208 -18.80 5.29 -12.43
CA ASN A 208 -18.62 6.48 -13.26
C ASN A 208 -19.22 7.76 -12.63
N MET A 209 -20.01 7.64 -11.56
CA MET A 209 -20.48 8.79 -10.77
C MET A 209 -19.39 9.39 -9.87
N THR A 210 -18.39 8.61 -9.50
CA THR A 210 -17.34 9.01 -8.54
C THR A 210 -15.93 8.82 -9.05
N LEU A 211 -15.76 8.12 -10.17
CA LEU A 211 -14.51 7.84 -10.84
C LEU A 211 -14.61 8.22 -12.31
N LYS A 212 -13.54 8.79 -12.86
CA LYS A 212 -13.43 9.14 -14.27
C LYS A 212 -12.02 8.90 -14.77
N ASP A 213 -11.92 8.41 -16.00
CA ASP A 213 -10.65 8.37 -16.73
C ASP A 213 -10.16 9.80 -16.97
N ALA A 214 -9.01 10.13 -16.39
CA ALA A 214 -8.36 11.44 -16.55
C ALA A 214 -7.33 11.42 -17.70
N GLY A 215 -7.31 10.37 -18.52
CA GLY A 215 -6.36 10.13 -19.62
C GLY A 215 -4.96 9.73 -19.16
N SER A 216 -4.64 10.00 -17.90
CA SER A 216 -3.32 9.74 -17.32
C SER A 216 -3.39 9.00 -15.98
N GLY A 217 -4.60 8.63 -15.57
CA GLY A 217 -4.93 7.99 -14.30
C GLY A 217 -6.43 8.11 -14.05
N ILE A 218 -6.85 7.88 -12.81
CA ILE A 218 -8.25 7.99 -12.42
C ILE A 218 -8.45 9.26 -11.62
N GLY A 219 -9.32 10.14 -12.13
CA GLY A 219 -9.91 11.21 -11.33
C GLY A 219 -10.96 10.63 -10.40
N GLN A 220 -10.92 11.01 -9.13
CA GLN A 220 -11.83 10.50 -8.11
C GLN A 220 -12.45 11.62 -7.27
N ILE A 221 -13.63 11.33 -6.72
CA ILE A 221 -14.28 12.14 -5.69
C ILE A 221 -13.79 11.63 -4.33
N ASN A 222 -13.03 12.45 -3.60
CA ASN A 222 -12.46 12.09 -2.29
C ASN A 222 -13.44 12.29 -1.11
N GLU A 223 -14.51 13.07 -1.31
CA GLU A 223 -15.50 13.44 -0.27
C GLU A 223 -16.65 12.43 -0.19
N LEU A 224 -16.34 11.13 -0.13
CA LEU A 224 -17.34 10.07 0.02
C LEU A 224 -17.35 9.60 1.47
N ASP A 225 -18.18 10.22 2.31
CA ASP A 225 -18.37 9.79 3.70
C ASP A 225 -19.29 8.55 3.79
N TRP A 226 -19.29 7.87 4.94
CA TRP A 226 -20.06 6.64 5.11
C TRP A 226 -21.57 6.84 4.91
N ASN A 227 -22.10 7.99 5.30
CA ASN A 227 -23.53 8.29 5.28
C ASN A 227 -23.93 9.15 4.07
N ILE A 228 -23.11 9.18 3.02
CA ILE A 228 -23.33 10.04 1.86
C ILE A 228 -24.69 9.72 1.23
N SER A 229 -25.48 10.75 0.96
CA SER A 229 -26.78 10.56 0.34
C SER A 229 -26.65 10.39 -1.19
N PRO A 230 -27.58 9.68 -1.85
CA PRO A 230 -27.62 9.60 -3.31
C PRO A 230 -27.58 10.97 -3.99
N GLU A 231 -28.29 11.95 -3.44
CA GLU A 231 -28.36 13.33 -3.95
C GLU A 231 -26.98 14.01 -3.90
N ARG A 232 -26.21 13.77 -2.84
CA ARG A 232 -24.86 14.33 -2.70
C ARG A 232 -23.90 13.74 -3.72
N ILE A 233 -23.96 12.43 -3.97
CA ILE A 233 -23.16 11.77 -5.03
C ILE A 233 -23.50 12.38 -6.40
N ILE A 234 -24.79 12.46 -6.74
CA ILE A 234 -25.25 13.05 -8.00
C ILE A 234 -24.75 14.50 -8.13
N GLY A 235 -24.90 15.31 -7.08
CA GLY A 235 -24.43 16.70 -7.06
C GLY A 235 -22.92 16.83 -7.26
N LEU A 236 -22.13 16.03 -6.54
CA LEU A 236 -20.67 16.02 -6.66
C LEU A 236 -20.22 15.56 -8.06
N SER A 237 -20.87 14.54 -8.61
CA SER A 237 -20.60 14.05 -9.97
C SER A 237 -20.76 15.17 -11.00
N LYS A 238 -21.88 15.90 -10.95
CA LYS A 238 -22.13 17.05 -11.85
C LYS A 238 -21.09 18.15 -11.69
N MET A 239 -20.74 18.50 -10.45
CA MET A 239 -19.74 19.53 -10.17
C MET A 239 -18.37 19.17 -10.74
N LYS A 240 -18.02 17.88 -10.76
CA LYS A 240 -16.76 17.37 -11.33
C LYS A 240 -16.83 17.02 -12.81
N GLY A 241 -18.02 17.10 -13.43
CA GLY A 241 -18.23 16.69 -14.83
C GLY A 241 -18.06 15.18 -15.03
N PHE A 242 -18.42 14.38 -14.03
CA PHE A 242 -18.46 12.92 -14.09
C PHE A 242 -19.85 12.45 -14.56
N GLU A 243 -20.08 11.14 -14.70
CA GLU A 243 -21.38 10.63 -15.17
C GLU A 243 -22.45 10.84 -14.10
N SER A 244 -23.59 11.42 -14.48
CA SER A 244 -24.69 11.73 -13.55
C SER A 244 -25.99 11.01 -13.91
N PHE A 245 -26.02 10.27 -15.02
CA PHE A 245 -27.14 9.46 -15.51
C PHE A 245 -28.45 10.23 -15.82
N GLU A 246 -28.51 11.55 -15.66
CA GLU A 246 -29.75 12.32 -15.85
C GLU A 246 -30.26 12.33 -17.29
N ASP A 247 -29.35 12.24 -18.26
CA ASP A 247 -29.66 12.19 -19.69
C ASP A 247 -29.83 10.73 -20.20
N ARG A 248 -29.98 9.76 -19.28
CA ARG A 248 -30.07 8.33 -19.61
C ARG A 248 -31.39 7.71 -19.13
N GLU A 249 -31.65 6.50 -19.59
CA GLU A 249 -32.84 5.72 -19.20
C GLU A 249 -32.76 5.21 -17.75
N GLN A 250 -31.53 5.05 -17.22
CA GLN A 250 -31.31 4.61 -15.84
C GLN A 250 -31.61 5.72 -14.83
N ASP A 251 -32.28 5.40 -13.73
CA ASP A 251 -32.53 6.35 -12.63
C ASP A 251 -31.22 6.71 -11.89
N PRO A 252 -30.79 7.99 -11.90
CA PRO A 252 -29.61 8.45 -11.17
C PRO A 252 -29.61 8.11 -9.68
N HIS A 253 -30.77 8.19 -9.01
CA HIS A 253 -30.87 7.88 -7.59
C HIS A 253 -30.65 6.39 -7.33
N GLU A 254 -31.16 5.54 -8.22
CA GLU A 254 -30.94 4.11 -8.14
C GLU A 254 -29.46 3.74 -8.36
N GLN A 255 -28.79 4.36 -9.34
CA GLN A 255 -27.35 4.15 -9.58
C GLN A 255 -26.52 4.61 -8.37
N ALA A 256 -26.79 5.79 -7.83
CA ALA A 256 -26.08 6.30 -6.65
C ALA A 256 -26.33 5.42 -5.41
N THR A 257 -27.55 4.89 -5.24
CA THR A 257 -27.86 3.93 -4.16
C THR A 257 -27.06 2.64 -4.33
N ALA A 258 -27.01 2.09 -5.54
CA ALA A 258 -26.20 0.90 -5.84
C ALA A 258 -24.70 1.16 -5.58
N LEU A 259 -24.20 2.35 -5.90
CA LEU A 259 -22.84 2.74 -5.56
C LEU A 259 -22.61 2.70 -4.05
N ILE A 260 -23.46 3.34 -3.24
CA ILE A 260 -23.33 3.36 -1.77
C ILE A 260 -23.32 1.93 -1.20
N GLU A 261 -24.27 1.09 -1.62
CA GLU A 261 -24.34 -0.32 -1.21
C GLU A 261 -23.03 -1.07 -1.55
N TYR A 262 -22.44 -0.79 -2.71
CA TYR A 262 -21.18 -1.36 -3.12
C TYR A 262 -20.01 -0.92 -2.22
N LEU A 263 -19.90 0.38 -1.91
CA LEU A 263 -18.83 0.91 -1.05
C LEU A 263 -18.88 0.29 0.35
N HIS A 264 -20.07 0.18 0.95
CA HIS A 264 -20.26 -0.45 2.26
C HIS A 264 -19.96 -1.95 2.24
N ALA A 265 -20.41 -2.67 1.20
CA ALA A 265 -20.10 -4.08 1.04
C ALA A 265 -18.60 -4.32 0.86
N ARG A 266 -17.90 -3.43 0.14
CA ARG A 266 -16.45 -3.51 -0.04
C ARG A 266 -15.69 -3.27 1.26
N HIS A 267 -16.06 -2.24 2.01
CA HIS A 267 -15.50 -1.98 3.33
C HIS A 267 -15.64 -3.20 4.26
N THR A 268 -16.84 -3.78 4.30
CA THR A 268 -17.12 -4.97 5.11
C THR A 268 -16.27 -6.15 4.66
N GLN A 269 -16.12 -6.38 3.37
CA GLN A 269 -15.27 -7.45 2.85
C GLN A 269 -13.81 -7.31 3.29
N VAL A 270 -13.25 -6.10 3.19
CA VAL A 270 -11.86 -5.83 3.55
C VAL A 270 -11.64 -5.98 5.05
N THR A 271 -12.52 -5.41 5.88
CA THR A 271 -12.42 -5.50 7.35
C THR A 271 -12.60 -6.92 7.87
N GLU A 272 -13.52 -7.72 7.30
CA GLU A 272 -13.64 -9.14 7.66
C GLU A 272 -12.43 -9.96 7.19
N THR A 273 -11.85 -9.63 6.03
CA THR A 273 -10.60 -10.26 5.55
C THR A 273 -9.44 -9.97 6.53
N VAL A 274 -9.32 -8.73 6.99
CA VAL A 274 -8.33 -8.31 7.99
C VAL A 274 -8.50 -9.08 9.30
N LYS A 275 -9.73 -9.16 9.83
CA LYS A 275 -10.04 -9.88 11.07
C LYS A 275 -9.68 -11.36 10.95
N ASP A 276 -10.04 -12.00 9.84
CA ASP A 276 -9.68 -13.40 9.55
C ASP A 276 -8.15 -13.61 9.58
N ILE A 277 -7.41 -12.70 8.95
CA ILE A 277 -5.95 -12.79 8.89
C ILE A 277 -5.34 -12.63 10.28
N PHE A 278 -5.72 -11.59 11.04
CA PHE A 278 -5.22 -11.38 12.41
C PHE A 278 -5.58 -12.53 13.34
N ALA A 279 -6.81 -13.04 13.28
CA ALA A 279 -7.22 -14.18 14.10
C ALA A 279 -6.37 -15.43 13.80
N GLY A 280 -6.01 -15.65 12.54
CA GLY A 280 -5.15 -16.77 12.14
C GLY A 280 -3.66 -16.60 12.48
N MET A 281 -3.19 -15.38 12.79
CA MET A 281 -1.79 -15.13 13.18
C MET A 281 -1.49 -15.59 14.61
N GLU A 282 -2.51 -15.74 15.48
CA GLU A 282 -2.37 -16.11 16.90
C GLU A 282 -1.45 -15.14 17.69
N LEU A 283 -1.68 -13.83 17.55
CA LEU A 283 -0.93 -12.81 18.27
C LEU A 283 -1.15 -12.92 19.79
N ASN A 284 -0.07 -12.94 20.56
CA ASN A 284 0.00 -13.06 22.02
C ASN A 284 0.23 -11.71 22.70
N GLY A 285 -0.58 -10.72 22.35
CA GLY A 285 -0.48 -9.35 22.86
C GLY A 285 0.29 -8.39 21.96
N GLU A 286 0.82 -8.85 20.82
CA GLU A 286 1.27 -7.98 19.75
C GLU A 286 0.09 -7.19 19.16
N LYS A 287 0.32 -5.92 18.85
CA LYS A 287 -0.71 -5.04 18.30
C LYS A 287 -1.13 -5.45 16.88
N ARG A 288 -2.44 -5.39 16.61
CA ARG A 288 -3.02 -5.46 15.26
C ARG A 288 -3.06 -4.05 14.66
N ILE A 289 -2.30 -3.82 13.60
CA ILE A 289 -2.12 -2.49 13.02
C ILE A 289 -2.63 -2.47 11.58
N LEU A 290 -3.25 -1.38 11.14
CA LEU A 290 -3.55 -1.14 9.74
C LEU A 290 -2.81 0.08 9.20
N ILE A 291 -2.22 -0.05 8.02
CA ILE A 291 -1.72 1.08 7.24
C ILE A 291 -2.77 1.40 6.18
N THR A 292 -3.16 2.67 6.09
CA THR A 292 -4.18 3.13 5.15
C THR A 292 -3.86 4.55 4.67
N GLU A 293 -4.54 5.00 3.62
CA GLU A 293 -4.47 6.37 3.17
C GLU A 293 -5.40 7.28 3.98
N GLY A 294 -5.03 8.55 4.09
CA GLY A 294 -5.77 9.56 4.83
C GLY A 294 -7.03 10.10 4.16
N SER A 295 -8.00 9.27 3.76
CA SER A 295 -9.19 9.72 3.00
C SER A 295 -10.53 9.19 3.54
N HIS A 296 -11.65 9.84 3.17
CA HIS A 296 -12.98 9.43 3.63
C HIS A 296 -13.34 8.04 3.15
N TYR A 297 -13.21 7.83 1.84
CA TYR A 297 -13.21 6.52 1.21
C TYR A 297 -11.97 6.40 0.35
N ASP A 298 -11.12 5.46 0.70
CA ASP A 298 -9.94 5.13 -0.07
C ASP A 298 -10.32 4.05 -1.08
N TRP A 299 -10.28 4.41 -2.36
CA TRP A 299 -10.63 3.51 -3.45
C TRP A 299 -9.61 2.38 -3.65
N THR A 300 -8.33 2.61 -3.33
CA THR A 300 -7.28 1.60 -3.48
C THR A 300 -7.21 0.64 -2.31
N SER A 301 -7.79 0.99 -1.15
CA SER A 301 -8.07 0.02 -0.07
C SER A 301 -9.50 -0.53 -0.07
N GLY A 302 -10.46 0.19 -0.63
CA GLY A 302 -11.89 -0.11 -0.51
C GLY A 302 -12.43 0.09 0.90
N THR A 303 -11.88 1.02 1.67
CA THR A 303 -12.25 1.24 3.08
C THR A 303 -12.57 2.70 3.40
N PHE A 304 -13.25 2.92 4.52
CA PHE A 304 -13.57 4.23 5.05
C PHE A 304 -12.76 4.43 6.32
N LEU A 305 -11.91 5.45 6.38
CA LEU A 305 -11.00 5.64 7.52
C LEU A 305 -11.76 5.78 8.84
N GLU A 306 -12.88 6.53 8.86
CA GLU A 306 -13.73 6.71 10.05
C GLU A 306 -14.29 5.38 10.62
N LYS A 307 -14.43 4.35 9.78
CA LYS A 307 -14.96 3.04 10.18
C LYS A 307 -13.87 2.07 10.59
N LEU A 308 -12.61 2.39 10.33
CA LEU A 308 -11.47 1.65 10.86
C LEU A 308 -11.14 2.04 12.31
N ASP A 309 -11.71 3.15 12.82
CA ASP A 309 -11.69 3.54 14.23
C ASP A 309 -12.59 2.63 15.09
N ASP A 310 -12.19 1.35 15.17
CA ASP A 310 -12.87 0.28 15.88
C ASP A 310 -11.85 -0.75 16.40
N LYS A 311 -11.84 -0.93 17.73
CA LYS A 311 -11.02 -1.95 18.43
C LYS A 311 -11.34 -3.38 18.02
N GLY A 312 -12.52 -3.63 17.47
CA GLY A 312 -12.89 -4.90 16.87
C GLY A 312 -12.13 -5.20 15.57
N VAL A 313 -11.63 -4.18 14.88
CA VAL A 313 -10.88 -4.30 13.62
C VAL A 313 -9.37 -4.29 13.88
N CYS A 314 -8.87 -3.28 14.61
CA CYS A 314 -7.45 -3.08 14.86
C CYS A 314 -7.20 -2.40 16.22
N ASP A 315 -5.96 -2.47 16.70
CA ASP A 315 -5.53 -1.80 17.93
C ASP A 315 -4.97 -0.40 17.67
N GLU A 316 -4.40 -0.20 16.47
CA GLU A 316 -3.70 1.02 16.05
C GLU A 316 -3.80 1.27 14.53
N LEU A 317 -3.91 2.54 14.13
CA LEU A 317 -3.98 2.98 12.73
C LEU A 317 -2.76 3.82 12.33
N TRP A 318 -2.22 3.57 11.14
CA TRP A 318 -1.13 4.34 10.54
C TRP A 318 -1.60 4.95 9.23
N PHE A 319 -1.64 6.27 9.16
CA PHE A 319 -2.07 6.99 7.97
C PHE A 319 -1.34 8.32 7.84
N ASP A 320 -1.30 8.86 6.63
CA ASP A 320 -0.58 10.08 6.33
C ASP A 320 -1.22 11.32 6.98
N PRO A 321 -0.43 12.36 7.31
CA PRO A 321 -0.92 13.51 8.05
C PRO A 321 -1.81 14.45 7.23
N THR A 322 -2.18 14.11 5.99
CA THR A 322 -3.18 14.92 5.26
C THR A 322 -4.61 14.61 5.71
N ALA A 323 -4.82 13.52 6.46
CA ALA A 323 -6.10 13.12 7.06
C ALA A 323 -6.50 13.90 8.33
N ASN A 324 -6.06 15.15 8.50
CA ASN A 324 -6.27 15.90 9.75
C ASN A 324 -7.75 16.22 10.06
N GLU A 325 -8.65 15.98 9.12
CA GLU A 325 -10.09 16.17 9.28
C GLU A 325 -10.76 15.03 10.08
N PHE A 326 -10.08 13.89 10.26
CA PHE A 326 -10.63 12.74 10.99
C PHE A 326 -10.29 12.79 12.48
N ASP A 327 -11.34 12.75 13.30
CA ASP A 327 -11.21 12.62 14.75
C ASP A 327 -11.27 11.13 15.14
N ILE A 328 -10.09 10.50 15.24
CA ILE A 328 -9.92 9.10 15.64
C ILE A 328 -10.01 9.01 17.16
N ARG A 329 -11.07 8.38 17.69
CA ARG A 329 -11.45 8.45 19.10
C ARG A 329 -11.45 7.11 19.83
N LYS A 330 -11.38 5.98 19.13
CA LYS A 330 -11.46 4.65 19.74
C LYS A 330 -10.15 3.88 19.69
N VAL A 331 -9.28 4.17 18.71
CA VAL A 331 -7.98 3.51 18.55
C VAL A 331 -6.82 4.48 18.65
N GLN A 332 -5.63 3.96 18.93
CA GLN A 332 -4.40 4.75 18.84
C GLN A 332 -4.05 4.97 17.37
N TYR A 333 -3.37 6.06 17.04
CA TYR A 333 -2.84 6.24 15.70
C TYR A 333 -1.48 6.90 15.66
N ARG A 334 -0.78 6.71 14.53
CA ARG A 334 0.46 7.41 14.20
C ARG A 334 0.36 8.09 12.86
N SER A 335 0.94 9.28 12.80
CA SER A 335 1.12 10.00 11.55
C SER A 335 2.24 9.34 10.75
N PHE A 336 1.92 8.79 9.58
CA PHE A 336 2.89 8.23 8.66
C PHE A 336 3.49 9.37 7.83
N LEU A 337 4.77 9.69 8.01
CA LEU A 337 5.43 10.88 7.43
C LEU A 337 5.79 10.70 5.95
N TRP A 338 4.80 10.34 5.16
CA TRP A 338 4.86 10.13 3.73
C TRP A 338 3.45 10.29 3.15
N LYS A 339 3.29 11.08 2.08
CA LYS A 339 1.99 11.28 1.44
C LYS A 339 1.47 9.96 0.87
N ARG A 340 0.18 9.68 1.08
CA ARG A 340 -0.46 8.39 0.75
C ARG A 340 0.23 7.19 1.41
N SER A 341 0.79 7.41 2.60
CA SER A 341 1.43 6.39 3.43
C SER A 341 2.48 5.57 2.64
N THR A 342 2.22 4.31 2.33
CA THR A 342 3.15 3.39 1.68
C THR A 342 3.01 3.34 0.16
N TYR A 343 1.99 3.94 -0.45
CA TYR A 343 1.69 3.84 -1.89
C TYR A 343 2.91 4.10 -2.79
N PHE A 344 3.54 5.28 -2.65
CA PHE A 344 4.69 5.65 -3.50
C PHE A 344 5.94 4.83 -3.19
N LEU A 345 6.09 4.34 -1.95
CA LEU A 345 7.21 3.49 -1.55
C LEU A 345 7.08 2.12 -2.24
N ASN A 346 5.90 1.50 -2.11
CA ASN A 346 5.59 0.20 -2.71
C ASN A 346 5.73 0.26 -4.23
N ALA A 347 5.15 1.28 -4.87
CA ALA A 347 5.26 1.49 -6.32
C ALA A 347 6.72 1.64 -6.80
N PHE A 348 7.56 2.35 -6.04
CA PHE A 348 8.99 2.50 -6.38
C PHE A 348 9.73 1.17 -6.32
N PHE A 349 9.62 0.42 -5.21
CA PHE A 349 10.34 -0.85 -5.07
C PHE A 349 9.79 -1.93 -6.00
N GLN A 350 8.48 -1.97 -6.23
CA GLN A 350 7.88 -2.85 -7.22
C GLN A 350 8.42 -2.57 -8.62
N PHE A 351 8.45 -1.31 -9.05
CA PHE A 351 8.96 -0.92 -10.37
C PHE A 351 10.46 -1.21 -10.51
N LEU A 352 11.25 -0.87 -9.47
CA LEU A 352 12.67 -1.18 -9.40
C LEU A 352 12.93 -2.68 -9.58
N ASN A 353 12.13 -3.54 -8.97
CA ASN A 353 12.31 -4.98 -9.08
C ASN A 353 11.82 -5.53 -10.43
N GLN A 354 10.66 -5.09 -10.92
CA GLN A 354 10.13 -5.49 -12.23
C GLN A 354 11.06 -5.10 -13.37
N SER A 355 11.72 -3.94 -13.26
CA SER A 355 12.68 -3.47 -14.28
C SER A 355 13.93 -4.35 -14.40
N GLN A 356 14.28 -5.11 -13.36
CA GLN A 356 15.48 -5.96 -13.30
C GLN A 356 15.19 -7.44 -13.57
N ASP A 357 13.93 -7.88 -13.47
CA ASP A 357 13.53 -9.25 -13.73
C ASP A 357 13.11 -9.42 -15.21
N HIS A 358 13.87 -10.22 -15.96
CA HIS A 358 13.60 -10.47 -17.39
C HIS A 358 12.19 -11.00 -17.63
N TYR A 359 11.68 -11.89 -16.78
CA TYR A 359 10.33 -12.42 -16.92
C TYR A 359 9.31 -11.32 -16.66
N ALA A 360 9.41 -10.61 -15.54
CA ALA A 360 8.48 -9.53 -15.22
C ALA A 360 8.47 -8.46 -16.32
N ARG A 361 9.63 -8.14 -16.89
CA ARG A 361 9.71 -7.19 -17.99
C ARG A 361 8.99 -7.69 -19.24
N THR A 362 9.18 -8.95 -19.65
CA THR A 362 8.50 -9.54 -20.82
C THR A 362 6.97 -9.54 -20.70
N TYR A 363 6.43 -9.73 -19.49
CA TYR A 363 4.98 -9.87 -19.26
C TYR A 363 4.31 -8.58 -18.74
N THR A 364 5.05 -7.49 -18.57
CA THR A 364 4.52 -6.17 -18.24
C THR A 364 4.63 -5.24 -19.45
N GLY A 365 4.05 -4.04 -19.36
CA GLY A 365 4.23 -2.99 -20.37
C GLY A 365 5.70 -2.61 -20.62
N LEU A 366 6.60 -2.98 -19.71
CA LEU A 366 8.04 -2.72 -19.81
C LEU A 366 8.75 -3.48 -20.93
N ALA A 367 8.12 -4.52 -21.50
CA ALA A 367 8.67 -5.28 -22.62
C ALA A 367 8.90 -4.44 -23.87
N ARG A 368 8.09 -3.37 -24.03
CA ARG A 368 8.05 -2.50 -25.22
C ARG A 368 9.08 -1.37 -25.17
N HIS A 369 9.57 -1.05 -23.97
CA HIS A 369 10.53 0.01 -23.74
C HIS A 369 11.96 -0.52 -23.84
N THR A 370 12.85 0.28 -24.42
CA THR A 370 14.31 0.09 -24.43
C THR A 370 14.89 0.18 -23.02
N VAL A 371 16.13 -0.29 -22.84
CA VAL A 371 16.87 -0.16 -21.57
C VAL A 371 16.95 1.31 -21.11
N GLY A 372 17.31 2.22 -22.01
CA GLY A 372 17.43 3.64 -21.68
C GLY A 372 16.12 4.29 -21.25
N GLU A 373 14.99 3.89 -21.85
CA GLU A 373 13.66 4.34 -21.43
C GLU A 373 13.29 3.84 -20.04
N VAL A 374 13.56 2.57 -19.74
CA VAL A 374 13.31 2.00 -18.40
C VAL A 374 14.17 2.68 -17.33
N GLU A 375 15.43 3.02 -17.64
CA GLU A 375 16.29 3.80 -16.74
C GLU A 375 15.73 5.22 -16.49
N GLN A 376 15.18 5.88 -17.51
CA GLN A 376 14.53 7.18 -17.35
C GLN A 376 13.25 7.07 -16.51
N LEU A 377 12.45 6.03 -16.73
CA LEU A 377 11.27 5.71 -15.91
C LEU A 377 11.65 5.45 -14.45
N LEU A 378 12.75 4.75 -14.18
CA LEU A 378 13.26 4.55 -12.81
C LEU A 378 13.63 5.88 -12.15
N LYS A 379 14.32 6.77 -12.87
CA LYS A 379 14.65 8.13 -12.37
C LYS A 379 13.38 8.95 -12.10
N LEU A 380 12.36 8.79 -12.92
CA LEU A 380 11.07 9.44 -12.72
C LEU A 380 10.34 8.92 -11.47
N ARG A 381 10.26 7.59 -11.31
CA ARG A 381 9.71 6.94 -10.11
C ARG A 381 10.45 7.35 -8.85
N MET A 382 11.78 7.47 -8.92
CA MET A 382 12.61 8.02 -7.83
C MET A 382 12.18 9.44 -7.44
N ARG A 383 11.94 10.34 -8.40
CA ARG A 383 11.49 11.71 -8.09
C ARG A 383 10.10 11.72 -7.44
N GLN A 384 9.21 10.85 -7.91
CA GLN A 384 7.85 10.73 -7.35
C GLN A 384 7.86 10.22 -5.90
N VAL A 385 8.65 9.19 -5.60
CA VAL A 385 8.73 8.69 -4.22
C VAL A 385 9.33 9.75 -3.30
N LEU A 386 10.37 10.47 -3.74
CA LEU A 386 10.99 11.53 -2.94
C LEU A 386 10.09 12.76 -2.77
N SER A 387 9.26 13.12 -3.75
CA SER A 387 8.34 14.27 -3.62
C SER A 387 7.15 14.01 -2.69
N ALA A 388 6.87 12.75 -2.38
CA ALA A 388 5.88 12.33 -1.41
C ALA A 388 6.40 12.39 0.04
N ALA A 389 7.71 12.55 0.23
CA ALA A 389 8.31 12.56 1.55
C ALA A 389 7.87 13.78 2.38
N VAL A 390 7.59 13.57 3.66
CA VAL A 390 7.42 14.62 4.67
C VAL A 390 8.73 14.67 5.44
N THR A 391 9.53 15.71 5.24
CA THR A 391 10.98 15.67 5.57
C THR A 391 11.44 16.66 6.60
N GLU A 392 10.64 17.68 6.90
CA GLU A 392 11.08 18.79 7.74
C GLU A 392 10.69 18.57 9.19
N LYS A 393 11.55 19.00 10.13
CA LYS A 393 11.18 19.02 11.55
C LYS A 393 9.96 19.90 11.83
N LEU A 394 9.73 20.92 10.98
CA LEU A 394 8.53 21.75 11.04
C LEU A 394 7.27 20.91 10.81
N ASP A 395 7.33 19.86 9.99
CA ASP A 395 6.19 19.01 9.74
C ASP A 395 5.73 18.30 11.02
N LEU A 396 6.65 17.92 11.91
CA LEU A 396 6.30 17.35 13.23
C LEU A 396 5.50 18.32 14.10
N PHE A 397 5.81 19.62 14.02
CA PHE A 397 5.10 20.66 14.76
C PHE A 397 3.68 20.88 14.22
N LEU A 398 3.42 20.56 12.95
CA LEU A 398 2.11 20.71 12.30
C LEU A 398 1.19 19.51 12.51
N LEU A 399 1.70 18.43 13.12
CA LEU A 399 0.89 17.25 13.40
C LEU A 399 -0.08 17.51 14.55
N PRO A 400 -1.23 16.80 14.60
CA PRO A 400 -2.16 16.87 15.72
C PRO A 400 -1.47 16.63 17.06
N ASP A 401 -1.98 17.21 18.16
CA ASP A 401 -1.39 17.00 19.48
C ASP A 401 -1.37 15.51 19.88
N LEU A 402 -0.38 15.14 20.70
CA LEU A 402 -0.30 13.79 21.25
C LEU A 402 -1.41 13.60 22.30
N ASP A 403 -2.03 12.43 22.29
CA ASP A 403 -2.90 12.02 23.39
C ASP A 403 -2.06 11.70 24.63
N GLU A 404 -2.28 12.43 25.72
CA GLU A 404 -1.54 12.26 26.96
C GLU A 404 -2.07 11.11 27.83
N GLU A 405 -3.32 10.70 27.64
CA GLU A 405 -3.95 9.61 28.40
C GLU A 405 -3.59 8.23 27.82
N GLY A 406 -3.34 8.16 26.51
CA GLY A 406 -2.81 7.00 25.80
C GLY A 406 -3.84 5.92 25.49
N GLU A 407 -5.14 6.17 25.69
CA GLU A 407 -6.20 5.18 25.42
C GLU A 407 -6.66 5.23 23.95
N ALA A 408 -6.71 6.43 23.35
CA ALA A 408 -7.08 6.66 21.95
C ALA A 408 -6.53 7.98 21.42
N GLY A 409 -6.28 8.08 20.12
CA GLY A 409 -5.71 9.28 19.50
C GLY A 409 -4.23 9.14 19.17
N ARG A 410 -3.56 10.28 18.89
CA ARG A 410 -2.20 10.27 18.32
C ARG A 410 -1.18 9.88 19.38
N ILE A 411 -0.40 8.84 19.11
CA ILE A 411 0.67 8.40 20.01
C ILE A 411 2.08 8.72 19.49
N GLY A 412 2.19 9.16 18.23
CA GLY A 412 3.50 9.45 17.63
C GLY A 412 3.48 9.50 16.11
N PHE A 413 4.61 9.15 15.50
CA PHE A 413 4.79 9.14 14.05
C PHE A 413 5.64 7.97 13.56
N ILE A 414 5.61 7.77 12.24
CA ILE A 414 6.39 6.75 11.53
C ILE A 414 7.15 7.45 10.42
N SER A 415 8.45 7.20 10.31
CA SER A 415 9.29 7.77 9.26
C SER A 415 9.94 6.66 8.44
N PRO A 416 9.71 6.62 7.11
CA PRO A 416 10.48 5.78 6.21
C PRO A 416 11.98 6.09 6.26
N CYS A 417 12.83 5.05 6.33
CA CYS A 417 14.29 5.19 6.26
C CYS A 417 14.81 5.21 4.82
N ILE A 418 14.27 6.13 4.03
CA ILE A 418 14.65 6.31 2.62
C ILE A 418 14.91 7.78 2.34
N ASP A 419 15.94 8.04 1.54
CA ASP A 419 16.35 9.38 1.12
C ASP A 419 16.88 9.34 -0.32
N GLU A 420 17.20 10.52 -0.86
CA GLU A 420 17.72 10.65 -2.22
C GLU A 420 18.98 9.81 -2.45
N SER A 421 19.88 9.70 -1.46
CA SER A 421 21.13 8.95 -1.59
C SER A 421 20.88 7.44 -1.72
N ILE A 422 19.91 6.91 -0.98
CA ILE A 422 19.50 5.51 -1.03
C ILE A 422 18.82 5.24 -2.37
N CYS A 423 17.84 6.06 -2.76
CA CYS A 423 17.12 5.88 -4.02
C CYS A 423 18.06 5.95 -5.23
N LEU A 424 18.93 6.96 -5.28
CA LEU A 424 19.89 7.14 -6.37
C LEU A 424 20.80 5.93 -6.48
N SER A 425 21.35 5.45 -5.35
CA SER A 425 22.24 4.29 -5.37
C SER A 425 21.54 3.02 -5.84
N LEU A 426 20.27 2.81 -5.46
CA LEU A 426 19.47 1.67 -5.90
C LEU A 426 19.18 1.73 -7.41
N VAL A 427 18.81 2.91 -7.93
CA VAL A 427 18.56 3.13 -9.35
C VAL A 427 19.83 2.96 -10.19
N GLU A 428 20.95 3.53 -9.77
CA GLU A 428 22.24 3.41 -10.48
C GLU A 428 22.80 1.98 -10.50
N LYS A 429 22.48 1.19 -9.48
CA LYS A 429 22.89 -0.23 -9.39
C LYS A 429 21.90 -1.17 -10.07
N ALA A 430 20.75 -0.68 -10.53
CA ALA A 430 19.74 -1.50 -11.16
C ALA A 430 20.29 -2.11 -12.45
N LYS A 431 20.18 -3.43 -12.59
CA LYS A 431 20.60 -4.14 -13.81
C LYS A 431 19.37 -4.42 -14.67
N VAL A 432 19.09 -3.50 -15.58
CA VAL A 432 17.98 -3.65 -16.54
C VAL A 432 18.44 -4.59 -17.67
N PRO A 433 17.81 -5.77 -17.88
CA PRO A 433 18.14 -6.68 -18.99
C PRO A 433 17.79 -6.04 -20.35
N GLU A 434 17.88 -6.72 -21.49
CA GLU A 434 17.30 -6.21 -22.76
C GLU A 434 15.81 -6.57 -22.87
N GLY A 435 15.03 -5.78 -23.63
CA GLY A 435 13.61 -6.05 -23.87
C GLY A 435 13.41 -7.09 -24.99
N THR A 436 12.44 -8.01 -24.84
CA THR A 436 12.18 -9.06 -25.85
C THR A 436 11.42 -8.56 -27.09
N ASN A 437 10.75 -7.39 -27.01
CA ASN A 437 9.96 -6.80 -28.10
C ASN A 437 10.10 -5.25 -28.08
N GLU A 438 11.32 -4.74 -28.26
CA GLU A 438 11.55 -3.29 -28.33
C GLU A 438 10.86 -2.69 -29.57
N ASP A 439 10.01 -1.69 -29.37
CA ASP A 439 9.40 -0.95 -30.48
C ASP A 439 10.52 -0.19 -31.22
N LYS A 440 10.81 -0.58 -32.47
CA LYS A 440 11.82 0.08 -33.34
C LYS A 440 11.33 1.43 -33.93
N GLY A 441 10.39 2.09 -33.26
CA GLY A 441 9.83 3.37 -33.68
C GLY A 441 10.77 4.51 -33.30
N ASN A 442 11.00 5.45 -34.22
CA ASN A 442 11.88 6.59 -34.01
C ASN A 442 11.50 7.38 -32.74
N ASP A 443 12.43 7.45 -31.79
CA ASP A 443 12.30 8.16 -30.51
C ASP A 443 12.25 9.68 -30.74
N ASP A 444 11.06 10.27 -30.68
CA ASP A 444 10.95 11.69 -30.37
C ASP A 444 10.89 11.85 -28.84
N PRO A 445 11.87 12.51 -28.20
CA PRO A 445 11.85 12.81 -26.76
C PRO A 445 10.58 13.52 -26.29
N LYS A 446 9.88 14.25 -27.18
CA LYS A 446 8.56 14.83 -26.88
C LYS A 446 7.46 13.78 -26.79
N ASP A 447 7.42 12.85 -27.73
CA ASP A 447 6.43 11.76 -27.75
C ASP A 447 6.67 10.79 -26.58
N MET A 448 7.93 10.61 -26.18
CA MET A 448 8.29 9.97 -24.91
C MET A 448 7.82 10.77 -23.70
N LEU A 449 8.07 12.09 -23.65
CA LEU A 449 7.62 12.93 -22.55
C LEU A 449 6.10 12.86 -22.41
N ASP A 450 5.35 12.93 -23.51
CA ASP A 450 3.89 12.88 -23.51
C ASP A 450 3.34 11.49 -23.11
N LYS A 451 3.99 10.39 -23.51
CA LYS A 451 3.67 9.03 -23.01
C LYS A 451 3.99 8.86 -21.53
N LEU A 452 5.08 9.47 -21.06
CA LEU A 452 5.51 9.45 -19.65
C LEU A 452 4.57 10.28 -18.77
N VAL A 453 4.16 11.44 -19.26
CA VAL A 453 3.19 12.38 -18.68
C VAL A 453 1.80 11.71 -18.63
N GLY A 454 1.42 10.98 -19.69
CA GLY A 454 0.26 10.08 -19.71
C GLY A 454 0.33 8.92 -18.71
N LEU A 455 1.49 8.32 -18.45
CA LEU A 455 1.66 7.31 -17.39
C LEU A 455 1.68 7.91 -15.97
N MET A 456 1.67 9.23 -15.83
CA MET A 456 1.89 9.98 -14.59
C MET A 456 0.67 10.72 -14.03
N GLY A 457 -0.49 10.68 -14.67
CA GLY A 457 -1.62 11.49 -14.20
C GLY A 457 -1.54 12.98 -14.52
N LEU A 458 -0.59 13.41 -15.37
CA LEU A 458 -0.36 14.82 -15.67
C LEU A 458 -0.42 14.97 -17.18
N HIS A 459 -1.25 15.83 -17.74
CA HIS A 459 -0.99 16.46 -19.03
C HIS A 459 -0.85 17.96 -18.78
N PRO A 460 0.13 18.66 -19.39
CA PRO A 460 0.16 20.11 -19.39
C PRO A 460 -0.90 20.61 -20.39
N GLY A 461 -2.16 20.63 -19.96
CA GLY A 461 -3.29 20.89 -20.85
C GLY A 461 -4.58 21.36 -20.18
N THR A 462 -4.52 21.85 -18.94
CA THR A 462 -5.63 22.55 -18.29
C THR A 462 -5.10 23.79 -17.58
N ASN A 463 -4.91 24.85 -18.37
CA ASN A 463 -5.10 26.18 -17.82
C ASN A 463 -6.61 26.38 -17.64
N TYR A 464 -6.98 26.85 -16.45
CA TYR A 464 -8.29 27.26 -15.92
C TYR A 464 -9.14 26.18 -15.25
#